data_AF-G2XPK7-F1
#
_entry.id   AF-G2XPK7-F1
#
_cell.length_a   1.000
_cell.length_b   1.000
_cell.length_c   1.000
_cell.angle_alpha   90.00
_cell.angle_beta   90.00
_cell.angle_gamma   90.00
#
_symmetry.space_group_name_H-M   'P 1'
#
loop_
_entity.id
_entity.type
_entity.pdbx_description
1 polymer ?
#
loop_
_entity_poly.entity_id
_entity_poly.type
_entity_poly.pdbx_seq_one_letter_code
_entity_poly.pdbx_strand_id
1 'polypeptide(L)'
;MAIIWGLDLRDMQWGKFKGKYMFNHVYHLRKTKMIVYQIAMILCVCSESVGTAALSDYVDQRDGIKSRYGYHTSVRDIVGIFSFNIFVGIAVATIFGSGFFFDLFWPQRHESLAVKKAWKICSVLMCFLTFADAIALTVIVATQRATIDGLTNSEAQQYFDMNGPPNPIYRKNAYCVASVVLLWLGMLGTIASTYIMWKSLAHDKVHGPFASNFGPKDEPWQIHTKSVATDANSPSMVESGIGEQPIATANDPVVAQPTTAHQPVHHTT
;
A
#
# COMPACT_ATOMS: atom_id res chain seq x y z
N MET A 1 -23.62 -2.00 17.57
CA MET A 1 -22.25 -1.57 17.17
C MET A 1 -21.87 -2.27 15.89
N ALA A 2 -20.98 -1.69 15.08
CA ALA A 2 -20.58 -2.27 13.81
C ALA A 2 -19.58 -3.43 14.00
N ILE A 3 -19.96 -4.61 13.52
CA ILE A 3 -19.03 -5.71 13.20
C ILE A 3 -18.68 -5.50 11.72
N ILE A 4 -17.41 -5.27 11.40
CA ILE A 4 -16.97 -5.05 10.02
C ILE A 4 -16.24 -6.31 9.55
N TRP A 5 -16.78 -6.96 8.52
CA TRP A 5 -16.18 -8.14 7.86
C TRP A 5 -15.89 -9.30 8.84
N GLY A 6 -16.72 -9.45 9.88
CA GLY A 6 -16.54 -10.46 10.93
C GLY A 6 -15.59 -10.07 12.06
N LEU A 7 -15.03 -8.85 12.04
CA LEU A 7 -14.18 -8.31 13.10
C LEU A 7 -14.99 -7.36 14.00
N ASP A 8 -14.96 -7.57 15.31
CA ASP A 8 -15.55 -6.64 16.28
C ASP A 8 -14.60 -5.46 16.52
N LEU A 9 -15.06 -4.23 16.25
CA LEU A 9 -14.27 -3.02 16.46
C LEU A 9 -13.93 -2.77 17.93
N ARG A 10 -14.65 -3.38 18.88
CA ARG A 10 -14.33 -3.34 20.33
C ARG A 10 -12.97 -3.95 20.68
N ASP A 11 -12.44 -4.82 19.82
CA ASP A 11 -11.11 -5.40 19.96
C ASP A 11 -10.00 -4.44 19.47
N MET A 12 -10.33 -3.38 18.73
CA MET A 12 -9.35 -2.39 18.26
C MET A 12 -9.00 -1.38 19.37
N GLN A 13 -8.23 -1.84 20.35
CA GLN A 13 -7.88 -1.08 21.55
C GLN A 13 -6.43 -0.59 21.49
N TRP A 14 -6.24 0.72 21.66
CA TRP A 14 -4.90 1.34 21.75
C TRP A 14 -4.03 0.72 22.87
N GLY A 15 -4.65 0.14 23.91
CA GLY A 15 -3.96 -0.62 24.95
C GLY A 15 -3.18 -1.85 24.44
N LYS A 16 -3.55 -2.43 23.28
CA LYS A 16 -2.85 -3.59 22.69
C LYS A 16 -1.47 -3.25 22.13
N PHE A 17 -1.17 -1.97 21.85
CA PHE A 17 0.19 -1.51 21.49
C PHE A 17 1.19 -1.53 22.65
N LYS A 18 0.75 -1.74 23.90
CA LYS A 18 1.69 -1.92 25.02
C LYS A 18 2.56 -3.15 24.75
N GLY A 19 3.89 -3.04 24.91
CA GLY A 19 4.84 -4.11 24.56
C GLY A 19 4.53 -5.49 25.18
N LYS A 20 3.91 -5.52 26.38
CA LYS A 20 3.43 -6.75 27.04
C LYS A 20 2.33 -7.51 26.25
N TYR A 21 1.59 -6.83 25.36
CA TYR A 21 0.64 -7.45 24.43
C TYR A 21 1.27 -7.76 23.07
N MET A 22 2.05 -6.83 22.49
CA MET A 22 2.72 -7.03 21.20
C MET A 22 3.71 -8.20 21.22
N PHE A 23 4.55 -8.31 22.25
CA PHE A 23 5.66 -9.24 22.30
C PHE A 23 5.39 -10.50 23.15
N ASN A 24 4.12 -10.84 23.40
CA ASN A 24 3.76 -12.04 24.16
C ASN A 24 3.89 -13.33 23.34
N HIS A 25 4.08 -14.44 24.06
CA HIS A 25 4.34 -15.77 23.53
C HIS A 25 3.08 -16.66 23.39
N VAL A 26 1.89 -16.08 23.61
CA VAL A 26 0.60 -16.80 23.58
C VAL A 26 0.23 -17.27 22.16
N TYR A 27 0.64 -16.51 21.14
CA TYR A 27 0.28 -16.73 19.74
C TYR A 27 1.50 -17.10 18.90
N HIS A 28 1.33 -17.98 17.92
CA HIS A 28 2.44 -18.51 17.12
C HIS A 28 3.19 -17.40 16.37
N LEU A 29 4.53 -17.40 16.49
CA LEU A 29 5.44 -16.41 15.92
C LEU A 29 5.13 -14.94 16.21
N ARG A 30 4.21 -14.59 17.14
CA ARG A 30 3.73 -13.21 17.33
C ARG A 30 4.84 -12.20 17.54
N LYS A 31 5.73 -12.41 18.54
CA LYS A 31 6.87 -11.51 18.79
C LYS A 31 7.74 -11.34 17.53
N THR A 32 7.98 -12.42 16.79
CA THR A 32 8.79 -12.41 15.56
C THR A 32 8.11 -11.66 14.41
N LYS A 33 6.81 -11.86 14.19
CA LYS A 33 5.99 -11.11 13.22
C LYS A 33 6.01 -9.61 13.54
N MET A 34 5.70 -9.25 14.79
CA MET A 34 5.63 -7.84 15.23
C MET A 34 6.97 -7.10 15.09
N ILE A 35 8.11 -7.79 15.22
CA ILE A 35 9.44 -7.20 15.02
C ILE A 35 9.80 -7.14 13.53
N VAL A 36 9.71 -8.24 12.80
CA VAL A 36 10.26 -8.31 11.42
C VAL A 36 9.39 -7.54 10.42
N TYR A 37 8.07 -7.54 10.58
CA TYR A 37 7.20 -6.68 9.75
C TYR A 37 7.53 -5.19 9.97
N GLN A 38 7.81 -4.78 11.22
CA GLN A 38 8.20 -3.40 11.52
C GLN A 38 9.59 -3.05 10.99
N ILE A 39 10.55 -3.98 10.99
CA ILE A 39 11.85 -3.78 10.35
C ILE A 39 11.68 -3.52 8.84
N ALA A 40 10.86 -4.33 8.15
CA ALA A 40 10.58 -4.13 6.72
C ALA A 40 9.92 -2.76 6.45
N MET A 41 8.86 -2.43 7.20
CA MET A 41 8.13 -1.17 7.05
C MET A 41 9.00 0.05 7.32
N ILE A 42 9.70 0.09 8.46
CA ILE A 42 10.49 1.27 8.85
C ILE A 42 11.61 1.52 7.84
N LEU A 43 12.30 0.47 7.36
CA LEU A 43 13.40 0.63 6.40
C LEU A 43 12.91 1.10 5.02
N CYS A 44 11.79 0.57 4.52
CA CYS A 44 11.19 1.04 3.27
C CYS A 44 10.61 2.47 3.41
N VAL A 45 9.95 2.80 4.52
CA VAL A 45 9.41 4.16 4.77
C VAL A 45 10.52 5.19 5.00
N CYS A 46 11.65 4.80 5.61
CA CYS A 46 12.83 5.67 5.67
C CYS A 46 13.52 5.79 4.30
N SER A 47 13.55 4.74 3.48
CA SER A 47 14.04 4.79 2.09
C SER A 47 13.27 5.80 1.25
N GLU A 48 11.94 5.70 1.22
CA GLU A 48 11.10 6.61 0.44
C GLU A 48 11.15 8.04 0.99
N SER A 49 11.20 8.23 2.32
CA SER A 49 11.25 9.56 2.94
C SER A 49 12.54 10.31 2.58
N VAL A 50 13.69 9.63 2.69
CA VAL A 50 15.00 10.20 2.33
C VAL A 50 15.13 10.35 0.80
N GLY A 51 14.53 9.43 0.03
CA GLY A 51 14.42 9.56 -1.42
C GLY A 51 13.55 10.74 -1.86
N THR A 52 12.48 11.03 -1.12
CA THR A 52 11.59 12.18 -1.37
C THR A 52 12.30 13.51 -1.08
N ALA A 53 13.13 13.57 -0.03
CA ALA A 53 13.98 14.74 0.22
C ALA A 53 14.97 14.97 -0.95
N ALA A 54 15.67 13.91 -1.39
CA ALA A 54 16.55 13.99 -2.56
C ALA A 54 15.81 14.39 -3.84
N LEU A 55 14.58 13.89 -4.03
CA LEU A 55 13.72 14.22 -5.16
C LEU A 55 13.37 15.72 -5.19
N SER A 56 12.98 16.29 -4.05
CA SER A 56 12.75 17.74 -3.92
C SER A 56 14.01 18.53 -4.26
N ASP A 57 15.18 18.17 -3.71
CA ASP A 57 16.45 18.85 -4.00
C ASP A 57 16.73 18.94 -5.53
N TYR A 58 16.48 17.87 -6.29
CA TYR A 58 16.70 17.86 -7.75
C TYR A 58 15.61 18.58 -8.54
N VAL A 59 14.37 18.61 -8.06
CA VAL A 59 13.28 19.41 -8.66
C VAL A 59 13.54 20.90 -8.46
N ASP A 60 13.92 21.31 -7.25
CA ASP A 60 14.25 22.70 -6.92
C ASP A 60 15.53 23.16 -7.65
N GLN A 61 16.49 22.27 -7.89
CA GLN A 61 17.65 22.57 -8.75
C GLN A 61 17.25 22.81 -10.21
N ARG A 62 16.39 21.95 -10.79
CA ARG A 62 15.88 22.14 -12.15
C ARG A 62 15.17 23.49 -12.29
N ASP A 63 14.28 23.80 -11.36
CA ASP A 63 13.45 25.01 -11.45
C ASP A 63 14.23 26.27 -11.05
N GLY A 64 15.24 26.15 -10.19
CA GLY A 64 16.24 27.18 -9.89
C GLY A 64 17.16 27.51 -11.07
N ILE A 65 17.64 26.51 -11.82
CA ILE A 65 18.44 26.73 -13.03
C ILE A 65 17.58 27.34 -14.15
N LYS A 66 16.36 26.82 -14.34
CA LYS A 66 15.40 27.33 -15.31
C LYS A 66 15.01 28.79 -15.06
N SER A 67 14.77 29.16 -13.80
CA SER A 67 14.37 30.54 -13.43
C SER A 67 15.53 31.54 -13.45
N ARG A 68 16.76 31.13 -13.12
CA ARG A 68 17.95 32.01 -13.12
C ARG A 68 18.62 32.15 -14.48
N TYR A 69 18.64 31.09 -15.29
CA TYR A 69 19.45 31.02 -16.51
C TYR A 69 18.67 30.63 -17.78
N GLY A 70 17.37 30.31 -17.67
CA GLY A 70 16.52 29.93 -18.81
C GLY A 70 16.72 28.51 -19.35
N TYR A 71 17.74 27.79 -18.91
CA TYR A 71 18.06 26.44 -19.40
C TYR A 71 17.14 25.35 -18.82
N HIS A 72 16.87 24.29 -19.61
CA HIS A 72 16.18 23.10 -19.14
C HIS A 72 17.17 22.11 -18.50
N THR A 73 16.84 21.57 -17.32
CA THR A 73 17.63 20.54 -16.65
C THR A 73 16.89 19.22 -16.66
N SER A 74 17.47 18.20 -17.29
CA SER A 74 16.93 16.85 -17.29
C SER A 74 17.27 16.14 -15.98
N VAL A 75 16.22 15.80 -15.24
CA VAL A 75 16.21 15.02 -13.98
C VAL A 75 15.17 13.89 -14.03
N ARG A 76 14.76 13.49 -15.25
CA ARG A 76 13.64 12.55 -15.49
C ARG A 76 13.87 11.17 -14.88
N ASP A 77 15.12 10.73 -14.84
CA ASP A 77 15.55 9.45 -14.31
C ASP A 77 15.44 9.40 -12.77
N ILE A 78 15.97 10.40 -12.06
CA ILE A 78 15.91 10.48 -10.60
C ILE A 78 14.47 10.75 -10.12
N VAL A 79 13.69 11.54 -10.86
CA VAL A 79 12.24 11.71 -10.65
C VAL A 79 11.49 10.39 -10.82
N GLY A 80 11.76 9.66 -11.91
CA GLY A 80 11.07 8.40 -12.20
C GLY A 80 11.32 7.33 -11.14
N ILE A 81 12.56 7.16 -10.69
CA ILE A 81 12.91 6.10 -9.75
C ILE A 81 12.51 6.43 -8.30
N PHE A 82 12.62 7.67 -7.83
CA PHE A 82 12.08 8.00 -6.50
C PHE A 82 10.55 7.95 -6.46
N SER A 83 9.87 8.26 -7.57
CA SER A 83 8.40 8.02 -7.67
C SER A 83 8.06 6.53 -7.54
N PHE A 84 8.90 5.63 -8.04
CA PHE A 84 8.71 4.18 -7.88
C PHE A 84 9.02 3.70 -6.45
N ASN A 85 10.08 4.20 -5.82
CA ASN A 85 10.43 3.92 -4.42
C ASN A 85 9.29 4.36 -3.46
N ILE A 86 8.67 5.52 -3.68
CA ILE A 86 7.48 5.97 -2.92
C ILE A 86 6.29 5.02 -3.13
N PHE A 87 6.05 4.55 -4.36
CA PHE A 87 4.99 3.56 -4.60
C PHE A 87 5.28 2.23 -3.88
N VAL A 88 6.54 1.78 -3.89
CA VAL A 88 6.98 0.52 -3.28
C VAL A 88 6.97 0.58 -1.76
N GLY A 89 7.45 1.68 -1.16
CA GLY A 89 7.45 1.89 0.29
C GLY A 89 6.03 1.91 0.86
N ILE A 90 5.14 2.72 0.29
CA ILE A 90 3.71 2.73 0.62
C ILE A 90 3.07 1.34 0.42
N ALA A 91 3.40 0.60 -0.64
CA ALA A 91 2.85 -0.74 -0.87
C ALA A 91 3.32 -1.76 0.18
N VAL A 92 4.62 -1.79 0.52
CA VAL A 92 5.20 -2.62 1.59
C VAL A 92 4.57 -2.27 2.95
N ALA A 93 4.47 -0.97 3.26
CA ALA A 93 3.82 -0.47 4.47
C ALA A 93 2.33 -0.86 4.53
N THR A 94 1.62 -0.82 3.41
CA THR A 94 0.20 -1.22 3.34
C THR A 94 0.05 -2.72 3.61
N ILE A 95 0.84 -3.59 2.96
CA ILE A 95 0.70 -5.05 3.09
C ILE A 95 1.18 -5.55 4.47
N PHE A 96 2.39 -5.18 4.92
CA PHE A 96 2.90 -5.68 6.19
C PHE A 96 2.36 -4.90 7.40
N GLY A 97 1.91 -3.66 7.21
CA GLY A 97 1.24 -2.86 8.24
C GLY A 97 -0.17 -3.34 8.52
N SER A 98 -0.98 -3.59 7.48
CA SER A 98 -2.29 -4.23 7.69
C SER A 98 -2.13 -5.63 8.30
N GLY A 99 -1.19 -6.45 7.83
CA GLY A 99 -0.84 -7.73 8.47
C GLY A 99 -0.45 -7.59 9.95
N PHE A 100 0.36 -6.59 10.30
CA PHE A 100 0.74 -6.25 11.68
C PHE A 100 -0.49 -5.85 12.53
N PHE A 101 -1.34 -4.94 12.05
CA PHE A 101 -2.52 -4.49 12.80
C PHE A 101 -3.54 -5.62 12.98
N PHE A 102 -3.79 -6.44 11.95
CA PHE A 102 -4.71 -7.56 12.04
C PHE A 102 -4.25 -8.62 13.05
N ASP A 103 -2.96 -8.99 13.04
CA ASP A 103 -2.38 -9.94 13.99
C ASP A 103 -2.22 -9.35 15.41
N LEU A 104 -2.28 -8.02 15.57
CA LEU A 104 -2.22 -7.33 16.86
C LEU A 104 -3.61 -7.26 17.51
N PHE A 105 -4.59 -6.70 16.79
CA PHE A 105 -5.94 -6.46 17.29
C PHE A 105 -6.77 -7.75 17.33
N TRP A 106 -6.76 -8.56 16.26
CA TRP A 106 -7.61 -9.74 16.11
C TRP A 106 -6.79 -11.02 15.84
N PRO A 107 -5.88 -11.46 16.73
CA PRO A 107 -5.04 -12.64 16.51
C PRO A 107 -5.80 -13.96 16.33
N GLN A 108 -7.10 -13.99 16.66
CA GLN A 108 -7.99 -15.16 16.51
C GLN A 108 -8.92 -15.05 15.27
N ARG A 109 -8.71 -14.06 14.40
CA ARG A 109 -9.51 -13.81 13.19
C ARG A 109 -9.56 -15.03 12.27
N HIS A 110 -10.77 -15.43 11.87
CA HIS A 110 -10.94 -16.49 10.88
C HIS A 110 -10.93 -15.93 9.45
N GLU A 111 -9.83 -16.12 8.72
CA GLU A 111 -9.72 -15.72 7.32
C GLU A 111 -10.19 -16.80 6.35
N SER A 112 -10.89 -16.39 5.28
CA SER A 112 -11.21 -17.28 4.17
C SER A 112 -9.96 -17.75 3.42
N LEU A 113 -10.07 -18.90 2.74
CA LEU A 113 -8.98 -19.43 1.90
C LEU A 113 -8.57 -18.46 0.77
N ALA A 114 -9.48 -17.60 0.31
CA ALA A 114 -9.17 -16.55 -0.66
C ALA A 114 -8.27 -15.46 -0.05
N VAL A 115 -8.57 -14.97 1.15
CA VAL A 115 -7.76 -13.99 1.87
C VAL A 115 -6.38 -14.57 2.21
N LYS A 116 -6.32 -15.82 2.69
CA LYS A 116 -5.04 -16.53 2.94
C LYS A 116 -4.19 -16.74 1.67
N LYS A 117 -4.81 -16.83 0.49
CA LYS A 117 -4.09 -16.81 -0.81
C LYS A 117 -3.64 -15.40 -1.19
N ALA A 118 -4.50 -14.39 -1.01
CA ALA A 118 -4.18 -12.99 -1.31
C ALA A 118 -2.94 -12.52 -0.55
N TRP A 119 -2.85 -12.75 0.76
CA TRP A 119 -1.63 -12.43 1.54
C TRP A 119 -0.37 -13.06 0.96
N LYS A 120 -0.44 -14.33 0.54
CA LYS A 120 0.72 -15.04 -0.04
C LYS A 120 1.14 -14.47 -1.39
N ILE A 121 0.18 -14.09 -2.23
CA ILE A 121 0.44 -13.47 -3.54
C ILE A 121 0.99 -12.05 -3.34
N CYS A 122 0.35 -11.22 -2.50
CA CYS A 122 0.77 -9.86 -2.23
C CYS A 122 2.15 -9.79 -1.56
N SER A 123 2.45 -10.64 -0.57
CA SER A 123 3.77 -10.68 0.08
C SER A 123 4.90 -11.05 -0.89
N VAL A 124 4.66 -12.01 -1.80
CA VAL A 124 5.63 -12.33 -2.88
C VAL A 124 5.74 -11.20 -3.91
N LEU A 125 4.64 -10.55 -4.28
CA LEU A 125 4.65 -9.37 -5.16
C LEU A 125 5.46 -8.21 -4.53
N MET A 126 5.33 -7.98 -3.23
CA MET A 126 6.15 -6.98 -2.52
C MET A 126 7.64 -7.33 -2.58
N CYS A 127 8.03 -8.60 -2.43
CA CYS A 127 9.43 -9.01 -2.62
C CYS A 127 9.94 -8.67 -4.03
N PHE A 128 9.17 -8.95 -5.08
CA PHE A 128 9.55 -8.65 -6.47
C PHE A 128 9.65 -7.15 -6.74
N LEU A 129 8.67 -6.36 -6.29
CA LEU A 129 8.67 -4.91 -6.47
C LEU A 129 9.82 -4.24 -5.71
N THR A 130 10.04 -4.60 -4.44
CA THR A 130 11.14 -4.06 -3.62
C THR A 130 12.51 -4.45 -4.17
N PHE A 131 12.66 -5.65 -4.75
CA PHE A 131 13.91 -6.05 -5.40
C PHE A 131 14.14 -5.32 -6.73
N ALA A 132 13.10 -5.15 -7.55
CA ALA A 132 13.19 -4.40 -8.80
C ALA A 132 13.57 -2.93 -8.54
N ASP A 133 12.97 -2.31 -7.52
CA ASP A 133 13.29 -0.96 -7.06
C ASP A 133 14.71 -0.86 -6.50
N ALA A 134 15.11 -1.78 -5.60
CA ALA A 134 16.48 -1.81 -5.06
C ALA A 134 17.55 -1.88 -6.16
N ILE A 135 17.33 -2.70 -7.20
CA ILE A 135 18.20 -2.78 -8.37
C ILE A 135 18.17 -1.49 -9.19
N ALA A 136 16.98 -1.00 -9.56
CA ALA A 136 16.84 0.16 -10.45
C ALA A 136 17.34 1.46 -9.80
N LEU A 137 17.05 1.69 -8.52
CA LEU A 137 17.57 2.81 -7.73
C LEU A 137 19.09 2.72 -7.57
N THR A 138 19.64 1.53 -7.31
CA THR A 138 21.11 1.34 -7.28
C THR A 138 21.74 1.70 -8.62
N VAL A 139 21.18 1.21 -9.73
CA VAL A 139 21.71 1.49 -11.08
C VAL A 139 21.65 2.98 -11.42
N ILE A 140 20.50 3.63 -11.19
CA ILE A 140 20.32 5.06 -11.53
C ILE A 140 21.21 5.94 -10.64
N VAL A 141 21.22 5.74 -9.32
CA VAL A 141 22.06 6.52 -8.40
C VAL A 141 23.55 6.30 -8.69
N ALA A 142 23.97 5.07 -9.01
CA ALA A 142 25.37 4.78 -9.32
C ALA A 142 25.84 5.34 -10.67
N THR A 143 25.01 5.25 -11.72
CA THR A 143 25.46 5.52 -13.10
C THR A 143 25.11 6.92 -13.62
N GLN A 144 23.97 7.49 -13.22
CA GLN A 144 23.42 8.68 -13.86
C GLN A 144 23.80 10.00 -13.16
N ARG A 145 23.43 11.11 -13.79
CA ARG A 145 23.57 12.48 -13.29
C ARG A 145 22.50 13.38 -13.90
N ALA A 146 22.20 14.50 -13.24
CA ALA A 146 21.49 15.61 -13.85
C ALA A 146 22.32 16.20 -15.01
N THR A 147 21.65 16.57 -16.09
CA THR A 147 22.23 17.21 -17.28
C THR A 147 21.44 18.45 -17.67
N ILE A 148 22.08 19.42 -18.33
CA ILE A 148 21.42 20.61 -18.86
C ILE A 148 21.33 20.46 -20.39
N ASP A 149 20.14 20.66 -20.95
CA ASP A 149 19.90 20.41 -22.37
C ASP A 149 20.66 21.42 -23.24
N GLY A 150 21.39 20.92 -24.24
CA GLY A 150 22.20 21.73 -25.15
C GLY A 150 23.61 22.09 -24.65
N LEU A 151 23.99 21.72 -23.42
CA LEU A 151 25.31 21.99 -22.84
C LEU A 151 26.14 20.69 -22.70
N THR A 152 27.47 20.80 -22.77
CA THR A 152 28.35 19.70 -22.35
C THR A 152 28.34 19.52 -20.83
N ASN A 153 28.71 18.32 -20.35
CA ASN A 153 28.84 18.04 -18.92
C ASN A 153 29.82 18.96 -18.17
N SER A 154 30.79 19.55 -18.88
CA SER A 154 31.74 20.55 -18.37
C SER A 154 31.10 21.92 -18.19
N GLU A 155 30.37 22.42 -19.19
CA GLU A 155 29.69 23.72 -19.13
C GLU A 155 28.52 23.68 -18.15
N ALA A 156 27.74 22.60 -18.17
CA ALA A 156 26.63 22.38 -17.26
C ALA A 156 27.08 22.38 -15.79
N GLN A 157 28.30 21.90 -15.50
CA GLN A 157 28.85 21.90 -14.13
C GLN A 157 28.96 23.32 -13.56
N GLN A 158 29.33 24.32 -14.38
CA GLN A 158 29.42 25.71 -13.94
C GLN A 158 28.07 26.25 -13.45
N TYR A 159 26.97 25.87 -14.11
CA TYR A 159 25.61 26.27 -13.71
C TYR A 159 25.12 25.51 -12.47
N PHE A 160 25.47 24.22 -12.31
CA PHE A 160 25.20 23.49 -11.08
C PHE A 160 25.97 24.10 -9.89
N ASP A 161 27.24 24.42 -10.07
CA ASP A 161 28.09 25.01 -9.01
C ASP A 161 27.61 26.42 -8.62
N MET A 162 27.14 27.24 -9.60
CA MET A 162 26.51 28.53 -9.32
C MET A 162 25.11 28.41 -8.68
N ASN A 163 24.34 27.36 -8.99
CA ASN A 163 23.02 27.14 -8.41
C ASN A 163 23.11 26.62 -6.95
N GLY A 164 24.19 25.94 -6.60
CA GLY A 164 24.38 25.30 -5.29
C GLY A 164 23.84 23.86 -5.25
N PRO A 165 23.72 23.26 -4.05
CA PRO A 165 23.31 21.86 -3.88
C PRO A 165 21.93 21.56 -4.48
N PRO A 166 21.61 20.28 -4.79
CA PRO A 166 22.41 19.07 -4.58
C PRO A 166 23.54 18.89 -5.61
N ASN A 167 24.42 17.91 -5.41
CA ASN A 167 25.41 17.57 -6.44
C ASN A 167 24.71 16.91 -7.65
N PRO A 168 25.01 17.32 -8.91
CA PRO A 168 24.35 16.75 -10.09
C PRO A 168 24.63 15.26 -10.29
N ILE A 169 25.74 14.72 -9.75
CA ILE A 169 26.06 13.29 -9.82
C ILE A 169 25.38 12.58 -8.63
N TYR A 170 24.40 11.71 -8.91
CA TYR A 170 23.50 11.19 -7.87
C TYR A 170 24.22 10.41 -6.75
N ARG A 171 25.22 9.58 -7.08
CA ARG A 171 26.12 8.91 -6.09
C ARG A 171 26.99 9.85 -5.24
N LYS A 172 26.90 11.17 -5.42
CA LYS A 172 27.53 12.19 -4.56
C LYS A 172 26.53 12.92 -3.66
N ASN A 173 25.22 12.71 -3.82
CA ASN A 173 24.21 13.13 -2.86
C ASN A 173 24.05 12.06 -1.77
N ALA A 174 24.24 12.46 -0.51
CA ALA A 174 24.14 11.56 0.64
C ALA A 174 22.74 10.96 0.81
N TYR A 175 21.68 11.71 0.48
CA TYR A 175 20.31 11.21 0.57
C TYR A 175 20.04 10.09 -0.46
N CYS A 176 20.54 10.23 -1.69
CA CYS A 176 20.44 9.17 -2.70
C CYS A 176 21.10 7.86 -2.25
N VAL A 177 22.31 7.96 -1.69
CA VAL A 177 23.05 6.78 -1.19
C VAL A 177 22.38 6.18 0.05
N ALA A 178 21.90 7.02 0.97
CA ALA A 178 21.18 6.56 2.16
C ALA A 178 19.85 5.85 1.82
N SER A 179 19.08 6.39 0.86
CA SER A 179 17.86 5.77 0.36
C SER A 179 18.14 4.38 -0.23
N VAL A 180 19.16 4.24 -1.10
CA VAL A 180 19.61 2.93 -1.64
C VAL A 180 19.97 1.94 -0.52
N VAL A 181 20.74 2.35 0.47
CA VAL A 181 21.18 1.46 1.58
C VAL A 181 19.98 1.02 2.43
N LEU A 182 19.07 1.95 2.77
CA LEU A 182 17.85 1.65 3.52
C LEU A 182 16.93 0.69 2.74
N LEU A 183 16.79 0.89 1.42
CA LEU A 183 15.99 0.04 0.54
C LEU A 183 16.51 -1.40 0.47
N TRP A 184 17.82 -1.60 0.38
CA TRP A 184 18.42 -2.95 0.42
C TRP A 184 18.17 -3.67 1.76
N LEU A 185 18.24 -2.95 2.88
CA LEU A 185 17.90 -3.52 4.19
C LEU A 185 16.39 -3.79 4.30
N GLY A 186 15.54 -2.93 3.74
CA GLY A 186 14.09 -3.09 3.64
C GLY A 186 13.66 -4.27 2.75
N MET A 187 14.39 -4.54 1.66
CA MET A 187 14.23 -5.72 0.80
C MET A 187 14.48 -7.01 1.60
N LEU A 188 15.57 -7.07 2.38
CA LEU A 188 15.85 -8.22 3.25
C LEU A 188 14.77 -8.39 4.34
N GLY A 189 14.33 -7.29 4.95
CA GLY A 189 13.20 -7.28 5.89
C GLY A 189 11.89 -7.77 5.25
N THR A 190 11.64 -7.41 4.00
CA THR A 190 10.46 -7.81 3.22
C THR A 190 10.47 -9.30 2.90
N ILE A 191 11.61 -9.86 2.46
CA ILE A 191 11.77 -11.31 2.24
C ILE A 191 11.58 -12.08 3.56
N ALA A 192 12.18 -11.62 4.66
CA ALA A 192 12.01 -12.23 5.96
C ALA A 192 10.55 -12.17 6.45
N SER A 193 9.87 -11.05 6.23
CA SER A 193 8.45 -10.87 6.54
C SER A 193 7.56 -11.82 5.75
N THR A 194 7.79 -11.97 4.44
CA THR A 194 7.11 -12.95 3.58
C THR A 194 7.30 -14.37 4.09
N TYR A 195 8.54 -14.78 4.40
CA TYR A 195 8.81 -16.12 4.96
C TYR A 195 8.05 -16.37 6.28
N ILE A 196 8.07 -15.40 7.21
CA ILE A 196 7.40 -15.53 8.51
C ILE A 196 5.87 -15.56 8.34
N MET A 197 5.31 -14.72 7.46
CA MET A 197 3.88 -14.72 7.14
C MET A 197 3.43 -16.07 6.57
N TRP A 198 4.20 -16.63 5.64
CA TRP A 198 3.92 -17.94 5.05
C TRP A 198 4.04 -19.08 6.08
N LYS A 199 5.00 -19.00 7.01
CA LYS A 199 5.20 -19.95 8.10
C LYS A 199 4.06 -19.90 9.13
N SER A 200 3.59 -18.71 9.48
CA SER A 200 2.37 -18.53 10.30
C SER A 200 1.18 -19.19 9.60
N LEU A 201 0.86 -18.80 8.36
CA LEU A 201 -0.28 -19.34 7.61
C LEU A 201 -0.22 -20.86 7.38
N ALA A 202 0.95 -21.48 7.50
CA ALA A 202 1.10 -22.95 7.53
C ALA A 202 0.77 -23.54 8.91
N HIS A 203 1.31 -22.98 10.00
CA HIS A 203 0.97 -23.37 11.37
C HIS A 203 -0.52 -23.18 11.67
N ASP A 204 -1.05 -22.00 11.33
CA ASP A 204 -2.43 -21.57 11.58
C ASP A 204 -3.47 -22.38 10.80
N LYS A 205 -3.03 -23.23 9.84
CA LYS A 205 -3.87 -24.22 9.13
C LYS A 205 -4.00 -25.55 9.91
N VAL A 206 -3.02 -25.90 10.75
CA VAL A 206 -2.93 -27.22 11.40
C VAL A 206 -3.19 -27.15 12.91
N HIS A 207 -2.76 -26.07 13.57
CA HIS A 207 -2.82 -25.93 15.03
C HIS A 207 -3.59 -24.68 15.49
N GLY A 208 -4.10 -23.88 14.55
CA GLY A 208 -4.68 -22.57 14.86
C GLY A 208 -3.62 -21.53 15.30
N PRO A 209 -4.06 -20.36 15.80
CA PRO A 209 -3.20 -19.20 16.02
C PRO A 209 -2.37 -19.25 17.32
N PHE A 210 -2.64 -20.18 18.22
CA PHE A 210 -1.97 -20.28 19.52
C PHE A 210 -0.58 -20.90 19.41
N ALA A 211 0.34 -20.56 20.32
CA ALA A 211 1.59 -21.30 20.44
C ALA A 211 1.34 -22.68 21.09
N SER A 212 2.22 -23.66 20.81
CA SER A 212 2.08 -25.07 21.20
C SER A 212 1.79 -25.34 22.68
N ASN A 213 2.18 -24.41 23.56
CA ASN A 213 2.07 -24.53 25.01
C ASN A 213 0.95 -23.65 25.61
N PHE A 214 0.20 -22.94 24.76
CA PHE A 214 -0.77 -21.90 25.14
C PHE A 214 -2.14 -22.03 24.45
N GLY A 215 -2.35 -23.05 23.62
CA GLY A 215 -3.69 -23.40 23.13
C GLY A 215 -4.59 -23.97 24.24
N PRO A 216 -5.92 -23.96 24.07
CA PRO A 216 -6.81 -24.73 24.93
C PRO A 216 -6.41 -26.21 24.86
N LYS A 217 -6.31 -26.87 26.03
CA LYS A 217 -5.86 -28.27 26.11
C LYS A 217 -6.97 -29.26 25.77
N ASP A 218 -8.20 -28.90 26.13
CA ASP A 218 -9.32 -29.85 26.25
C ASP A 218 -10.45 -29.58 25.23
N GLU A 219 -10.32 -28.50 24.45
CA GLU A 219 -11.17 -28.22 23.29
C GLU A 219 -10.31 -28.13 22.02
N PRO A 220 -10.61 -28.89 20.94
CA PRO A 220 -10.13 -28.50 19.62
C PRO A 220 -10.68 -27.10 19.28
N TRP A 221 -10.06 -26.36 18.35
CA TRP A 221 -10.44 -24.98 18.04
C TRP A 221 -11.84 -24.90 17.38
N GLN A 222 -12.89 -25.02 18.18
CA GLN A 222 -14.26 -25.15 17.70
C GLN A 222 -14.78 -23.81 17.21
N ILE A 223 -15.29 -23.83 15.99
CA ILE A 223 -15.76 -22.64 15.29
C ILE A 223 -17.10 -22.24 15.90
N HIS A 224 -17.07 -21.32 16.89
CA HIS A 224 -18.26 -20.58 17.32
C HIS A 224 -18.69 -19.56 16.25
N THR A 225 -19.03 -20.05 15.06
CA THR A 225 -20.14 -19.48 14.30
C THR A 225 -21.38 -19.60 15.17
N LYS A 226 -21.66 -18.53 15.93
CA LYS A 226 -23.04 -18.23 16.33
C LYS A 226 -23.81 -17.89 15.07
N SER A 227 -24.27 -18.92 14.36
CA SER A 227 -25.47 -18.79 13.56
C SER A 227 -26.58 -18.27 14.49
N VAL A 228 -27.30 -17.25 14.03
CA VAL A 228 -28.50 -16.79 14.74
C VAL A 228 -29.57 -17.84 14.45
N ALA A 229 -29.75 -18.77 15.39
CA ALA A 229 -30.49 -20.02 15.21
C ALA A 229 -31.60 -20.20 16.27
N THR A 230 -32.19 -19.08 16.68
CA THR A 230 -33.47 -18.91 17.39
C THR A 230 -33.96 -17.49 17.04
N ASP A 231 -35.26 -17.21 16.91
CA ASP A 231 -36.40 -17.96 17.40
C ASP A 231 -37.32 -18.55 16.31
N ALA A 232 -38.00 -19.64 16.65
CA ALA A 232 -39.14 -20.19 15.92
C ALA A 232 -40.23 -20.58 16.93
N ASN A 233 -41.51 -20.30 16.60
CA ASN A 233 -42.71 -20.19 17.45
C ASN A 233 -42.93 -18.76 17.99
N SER A 234 -44.10 -18.12 17.94
CA SER A 234 -45.45 -18.34 17.34
C SER A 234 -46.27 -17.04 17.55
N PRO A 235 -47.52 -16.83 17.07
CA PRO A 235 -48.42 -17.71 16.29
C PRO A 235 -48.82 -17.07 14.93
N SER A 236 -50.01 -17.39 14.40
CA SER A 236 -50.48 -17.04 13.05
C SER A 236 -51.83 -16.31 13.00
N MET A 237 -52.16 -15.79 11.80
CA MET A 237 -53.48 -15.35 11.29
C MET A 237 -54.02 -13.97 11.77
N VAL A 238 -54.34 -13.09 10.81
CA VAL A 238 -55.72 -12.74 10.34
C VAL A 238 -55.65 -11.57 9.32
N GLU A 239 -56.69 -11.47 8.48
CA GLU A 239 -57.12 -10.39 7.56
C GLU A 239 -56.99 -8.93 8.08
N SER A 240 -57.23 -7.86 7.32
CA SER A 240 -57.17 -7.46 5.88
C SER A 240 -57.52 -5.95 5.83
N GLY A 241 -57.22 -5.18 4.76
CA GLY A 241 -57.62 -3.75 4.75
C GLY A 241 -57.08 -2.83 3.65
N ILE A 242 -57.69 -2.91 2.46
CA ILE A 242 -58.02 -1.84 1.48
C ILE A 242 -57.23 -0.50 1.53
N GLY A 243 -56.66 -0.08 0.38
CA GLY A 243 -56.15 1.28 0.18
C GLY A 243 -55.52 1.54 -1.19
N GLU A 244 -56.33 1.67 -2.25
CA GLU A 244 -55.86 1.88 -3.63
C GLU A 244 -55.78 3.35 -4.08
N GLN A 245 -54.69 3.70 -4.77
CA GLN A 245 -54.61 4.66 -5.90
C GLN A 245 -54.92 6.17 -5.59
N PRO A 246 -54.67 7.13 -6.52
CA PRO A 246 -54.04 7.01 -7.84
C PRO A 246 -52.77 7.86 -8.07
N ILE A 247 -52.03 7.54 -9.14
CA ILE A 247 -51.14 8.48 -9.86
C ILE A 247 -51.46 8.39 -11.36
N ALA A 248 -51.85 9.51 -11.97
CA ALA A 248 -52.00 9.72 -13.42
C ALA A 248 -52.11 11.24 -13.70
N THR A 249 -51.69 11.83 -14.83
CA THR A 249 -50.92 11.34 -16.01
C THR A 249 -49.54 12.05 -16.03
N ALA A 250 -48.75 12.34 -17.07
CA ALA A 250 -48.73 12.19 -18.55
C ALA A 250 -47.27 12.35 -19.03
N ASN A 251 -46.81 11.93 -20.23
CA ASN A 251 -47.35 11.02 -21.25
C ASN A 251 -46.19 10.49 -22.12
N ASP A 252 -46.43 9.38 -22.82
CA ASP A 252 -45.56 8.73 -23.83
C ASP A 252 -45.80 9.30 -25.27
N PRO A 253 -45.08 8.91 -26.36
CA PRO A 253 -44.23 7.72 -26.52
C PRO A 253 -42.85 7.90 -27.26
N VAL A 254 -42.18 6.76 -27.48
CA VAL A 254 -40.87 6.54 -28.14
C VAL A 254 -41.04 6.09 -29.62
N VAL A 255 -39.98 6.18 -30.47
CA VAL A 255 -39.49 5.14 -31.46
C VAL A 255 -38.87 5.67 -32.79
N ALA A 256 -37.67 5.15 -33.12
CA ALA A 256 -37.00 4.94 -34.44
C ALA A 256 -36.33 6.08 -35.28
N GLN A 257 -35.48 5.63 -36.22
CA GLN A 257 -34.56 6.33 -37.16
C GLN A 257 -35.16 6.37 -38.61
N PRO A 258 -34.46 6.69 -39.74
CA PRO A 258 -33.10 7.26 -39.98
C PRO A 258 -33.00 8.38 -41.07
N THR A 259 -31.78 8.91 -41.30
CA THR A 259 -31.36 9.75 -42.49
C THR A 259 -32.08 11.12 -42.65
N THR A 260 -31.64 12.12 -43.43
CA THR A 260 -30.65 12.22 -44.54
C THR A 260 -29.90 13.58 -44.47
N ALA A 261 -28.97 13.88 -45.38
CA ALA A 261 -28.15 15.11 -45.38
C ALA A 261 -28.80 16.31 -46.10
N HIS A 262 -28.49 17.55 -45.64
CA HIS A 262 -28.00 18.62 -46.53
C HIS A 262 -27.41 19.83 -45.76
N GLN A 263 -26.28 20.34 -46.25
CA GLN A 263 -25.81 21.74 -46.10
C GLN A 263 -26.65 22.65 -47.05
N PRO A 264 -26.71 24.01 -46.90
CA PRO A 264 -25.50 24.85 -46.76
C PRO A 264 -25.62 26.29 -46.15
N VAL A 265 -24.46 27.00 -46.16
CA VAL A 265 -24.25 28.44 -46.50
C VAL A 265 -24.66 29.59 -45.52
N HIS A 266 -23.62 30.30 -45.02
CA HIS A 266 -23.45 31.78 -44.84
C HIS A 266 -24.50 32.59 -44.01
N HIS A 267 -24.28 33.86 -43.60
CA HIS A 267 -23.12 34.77 -43.73
C HIS A 267 -22.91 35.60 -42.44
N THR A 268 -21.70 36.15 -42.30
CA THR A 268 -21.31 37.23 -41.38
C THR A 268 -22.17 38.50 -41.45
N THR A 269 -22.39 39.14 -40.30
CA THR A 269 -21.91 40.51 -40.03
C THR A 269 -21.54 40.65 -38.56
#